data_AF-A0A2T2U7G0-F1
#
_entry.id   AF-A0A2T2U7G0-F1
#
_cell.length_a   1.000
_cell.length_b   1.000
_cell.length_c   1.000
_cell.angle_alpha   90.00
_cell.angle_beta   90.00
_cell.angle_gamma   90.00
#
_symmetry.space_group_name_H-M   'P 1'
#
loop_
_entity.id
_entity.type
_entity.pdbx_description
1 polymer ?
#
loop_
_entity_poly.entity_id
_entity_poly.type
_entity_poly.pdbx_seq_one_letter_code
_entity_poly.pdbx_strand_id
1 'polypeptide(L)' 'MELKRIGTRSARKAQEENRRLGIPNAYSRNGTLYFELPDGTITQKDPFVEEDADGEPKN' A
#
# COMPACT_ATOMS: atom_id res chain seq x y z
N MET A 1 0.32 2.00 26.81
CA MET A 1 0.51 1.84 25.35
C MET A 1 -0.67 1.06 24.73
N GLU A 2 -1.87 1.63 24.72
CA GLU A 2 -3.08 0.92 24.26
C GLU A 2 -3.51 1.30 22.84
N LEU A 3 -3.36 2.59 22.47
CA LEU A 3 -3.66 3.10 21.13
C LEU A 3 -2.86 2.40 20.00
N LYS A 4 -1.57 2.08 20.24
CA LYS A 4 -0.75 1.38 19.24
C LYS A 4 -1.31 -0.01 18.90
N ARG A 5 -1.80 -0.76 19.89
CA ARG A 5 -2.36 -2.11 19.68
C ARG A 5 -3.66 -2.10 18.88
N ILE A 6 -4.52 -1.10 19.13
CA ILE A 6 -5.80 -0.96 18.41
C ILE A 6 -5.53 -0.57 16.95
N GLY A 7 -4.63 0.39 16.71
CA GLY A 7 -4.21 0.78 15.36
C GLY A 7 -3.62 -0.38 14.55
N THR A 8 -2.75 -1.20 15.17
CA THR A 8 -2.14 -2.36 14.50
C THR A 8 -3.18 -3.39 14.07
N ARG A 9 -4.21 -3.65 14.89
CA ARG A 9 -5.23 -4.67 14.56
C ARG A 9 -6.10 -4.26 13.38
N SER A 10 -6.53 -3.01 13.33
CA SER A 10 -7.33 -2.48 12.23
C SER A 10 -6.52 -2.40 10.93
N ALA A 11 -5.27 -1.93 11.02
CA ALA A 11 -4.36 -1.91 9.88
C ALA A 11 -4.12 -3.32 9.31
N ARG A 12 -3.94 -4.32 10.18
CA ARG A 12 -3.74 -5.71 9.74
C ARG A 12 -4.96 -6.29 9.03
N LYS A 13 -6.18 -5.99 9.50
CA LYS A 13 -7.42 -6.41 8.82
C LYS A 13 -7.54 -5.77 7.45
N ALA A 14 -7.26 -4.47 7.33
CA ALA A 14 -7.25 -3.78 6.05
C ALA A 14 -6.21 -4.39 5.09
N GLN A 15 -5.02 -4.73 5.60
CA GLN A 15 -3.97 -5.36 4.81
C GLN A 15 -4.33 -6.77 4.33
N GLU A 16 -4.95 -7.58 5.19
CA GLU A 16 -5.46 -8.90 4.84
C GLU A 16 -6.57 -8.81 3.79
N GLU A 17 -7.46 -7.82 3.89
CA GLU A 17 -8.52 -7.61 2.92
C GLU A 17 -7.99 -7.11 1.57
N ASN A 18 -7.05 -6.16 1.58
CA ASN A 18 -6.37 -5.70 0.37
C ASN A 18 -5.71 -6.86 -0.38
N ARG A 19 -5.04 -7.78 0.33
CA ARG A 19 -4.46 -8.98 -0.27
C ARG A 19 -5.51 -9.88 -0.92
N ARG A 20 -6.69 -10.04 -0.30
CA ARG A 20 -7.79 -10.83 -0.87
C ARG A 20 -8.40 -10.18 -2.11
N LEU A 21 -8.45 -8.85 -2.13
CA LEU A 21 -9.00 -8.06 -3.24
C LEU A 21 -7.99 -7.81 -4.37
N GLY A 22 -6.74 -8.26 -4.22
CA GLY A 22 -5.68 -7.97 -5.19
C GLY A 22 -5.20 -6.51 -5.17
N ILE A 23 -5.44 -5.79 -4.07
CA ILE A 23 -5.04 -4.41 -3.88
C ILE A 23 -3.67 -4.36 -3.19
N PRO A 24 -2.69 -3.61 -3.71
CA PRO A 24 -1.40 -3.42 -3.05
C PRO A 24 -1.51 -2.75 -1.67
N ASN A 25 -0.64 -3.15 -0.73
CA ASN A 25 -0.52 -2.50 0.57
C ASN A 25 0.57 -1.42 0.54
N ALA A 26 0.23 -0.18 0.91
CA ALA A 26 1.18 0.92 1.00
C ALA A 26 1.80 1.05 2.40
N TYR A 27 3.10 1.30 2.45
CA TYR A 27 3.90 1.50 3.65
C TYR A 27 4.80 2.72 3.46
N SER A 28 4.87 3.60 4.46
CA SER A 28 5.88 4.65 4.51
C SER A 28 6.94 4.29 5.53
N ARG A 29 8.20 4.20 5.10
CA ARG A 29 9.35 3.93 5.98
C ARG A 29 10.46 4.92 5.67
N ASN A 30 10.89 5.67 6.69
CA ASN A 30 11.94 6.68 6.58
C ASN A 30 11.67 7.73 5.48
N GLY A 31 10.40 8.11 5.28
CA GLY A 31 10.00 9.07 4.23
C GLY A 31 9.93 8.49 2.83
N THR A 32 10.22 7.19 2.65
CA THR A 32 10.10 6.49 1.37
C THR A 32 8.84 5.62 1.37
N LEU A 33 8.08 5.65 0.26
CA LEU A 33 6.90 4.81 0.06
C LEU A 33 7.31 3.46 -0.52
N TYR A 34 6.70 2.41 0.01
CA TYR A 34 6.84 1.03 -0.42
C TYR A 34 5.45 0.44 -0.60
N PHE A 35 5.25 -0.30 -1.66
CA PHE A 35 4.01 -0.97 -1.97
C PHE A 35 4.26 -2.48 -2.03
N GLU A 36 3.57 -3.24 -1.19
CA GLU A 36 3.55 -4.71 -1.24
C GLU A 36 2.40 -5.13 -2.15
N LEU A 37 2.74 -5.67 -3.31
CA LEU A 37 1.79 -6.23 -4.27
C LEU A 37 1.16 -7.52 -3.71
N PRO A 38 0.00 -7.97 -4.23
CA PRO A 38 -0.69 -9.17 -3.75
C PRO A 38 0.12 -10.47 -3.91
N ASP A 39 1.07 -10.51 -4.84
CA ASP A 39 2.01 -11.61 -5.05
C ASP A 39 3.15 -11.65 -4.00
N GLY A 40 3.22 -10.65 -3.12
CA GLY A 40 4.26 -10.47 -2.11
C GLY A 40 5.48 -9.68 -2.60
N THR A 41 5.48 -9.20 -3.85
CA THR A 41 6.54 -8.35 -4.38
C THR A 41 6.47 -6.96 -3.74
N ILE A 42 7.61 -6.46 -3.24
CA ILE A 42 7.70 -5.10 -2.71
C ILE A 42 8.33 -4.20 -3.77
N THR A 43 7.62 -3.13 -4.13
CA THR A 43 8.07 -2.12 -5.08
C THR A 43 8.05 -0.73 -4.46
N GLN A 44 8.88 0.17 -4.96
CA GLN A 44 8.81 1.61 -4.66
C GLN A 44 8.09 2.38 -5.76
N LYS A 45 7.78 1.71 -6.88
CA LYS A 45 6.98 2.25 -7.95
C LYS A 45 5.52 2.24 -7.51
N ASP A 46 4.87 3.40 -7.58
CA ASP A 46 3.48 3.52 -7.16
C ASP A 46 2.58 2.71 -8.12
N PRO A 47 1.89 1.65 -7.62
CA PRO A 47 1.01 0.83 -8.44
C PRO A 47 -0.36 1.46 -8.67
N PHE A 48 -0.66 2.60 -8.02
CA PHE A 48 -1.92 3.33 -8.13
C PHE A 48 -1.84 4.53 -9.06
N VAL A 49 -0.63 4.90 -9.50
CA VAL A 49 -0.47 5.88 -10.58
C VAL A 49 -0.85 5.14 -11.86
N GLU A 50 -2.06 5.42 -12.36
CA GLU A 50 -2.36 5.19 -13.76
C GLU A 50 -1.40 6.09 -14.55
N GLU A 51 -0.26 5.54 -14.99
CA GLU A 51 0.45 6.11 -16.13
C GLU A 51 -0.56 6.00 -17.29
N ASP A 52 -1.30 7.08 -17.56
CA ASP A 52 -1.85 7.29 -18.90
C ASP A 52 -0.73 7.00 -19.90
N ALA A 53 -1.05 6.53 -21.11
CA ALA A 53 -0.07 6.14 -22.14
C ALA A 53 0.98 7.24 -22.49
N ASP A 54 0.85 8.44 -21.91
CA ASP A 54 1.67 9.63 -22.10
C ASP A 54 2.42 10.10 -20.82
N GLY A 55 2.30 9.41 -19.68
CA GLY A 55 3.17 9.60 -18.51
C GLY A 55 2.95 10.84 -17.63
N GLU A 56 1.78 11.49 -17.67
CA GLU A 56 1.47 12.61 -16.75
C GLU A 56 0.50 12.20 -15.63
N PRO A 57 0.77 12.59 -14.36
CA PRO A 57 -0.15 12.36 -13.26
C PRO A 57 -1.37 13.28 -13.38
N LYS A 58 -2.58 12.71 -13.49
CA LYS A 58 -3.84 13.46 -13.45
C LYS A 58 -4.12 13.96 -12.01
N ASN A 59 -4.19 15.28 -11.86
CA ASN A 59 -4.67 15.98 -10.66
C ASN A 59 -6.20 16.06 -10.60
#